data_AF-A0A151TK71-F1
#
_entry.id   AF-A0A151TK71-F1
#
_cell.length_a   1.000
_cell.length_b   1.000
_cell.length_c   1.000
_cell.angle_alpha   90.00
_cell.angle_beta   90.00
_cell.angle_gamma   90.00
#
_symmetry.space_group_name_H-M   'P 1'
#
loop_
_entity.id
_entity.type
_entity.pdbx_description
1 polymer ?
#
loop_
_entity_poly.entity_id
_entity_poly.type
_entity_poly.pdbx_seq_one_letter_code
_entity_poly.pdbx_strand_id
1 'polypeptide(L)'
;FRFAADCRDRFEYPVPATYFGNCLTKCYAVLKRKELKGEGGFLKAVKAIARAITDMKTEPLKGAENWRALLRKISVLGNTVLVTGSPNFTVYETDFGFGKPTKVEMVHSPKCMSLVESGVWGCWGCGEGGAGYREYGEGVINLGIFFFKGNLDILYIFFKKGVYLYESGCVFIICQKKSPMAWVWVSI
;
A
#
# COMPACT_ATOMS: atom_id res chain seq x y z
N PHE A 1 -6.69 0.65 -10.11
CA PHE A 1 -6.14 0.46 -8.76
C PHE A 1 -7.18 -0.29 -7.95
N ARG A 2 -6.81 -1.36 -7.23
CA ARG A 2 -7.77 -2.14 -6.43
C ARG A 2 -7.20 -2.44 -5.06
N PHE A 3 -8.08 -2.48 -4.06
CA PHE A 3 -7.75 -2.81 -2.67
C PHE A 3 -8.93 -3.56 -2.04
N ALA A 4 -8.66 -4.31 -0.98
CA ALA A 4 -9.71 -4.93 -0.18
C ALA A 4 -10.02 -4.04 1.03
N ALA A 5 -11.26 -4.08 1.50
CA ALA A 5 -11.65 -3.44 2.75
C ALA A 5 -12.36 -4.45 3.66
N ASP A 6 -12.10 -4.34 4.96
CA ASP A 6 -12.86 -5.06 5.98
C ASP A 6 -14.28 -4.51 6.03
N CYS A 7 -15.27 -5.41 5.96
CA CYS A 7 -16.69 -5.05 6.03
C CYS A 7 -17.40 -5.59 7.28
N ARG A 8 -16.67 -6.13 8.27
CA ARG A 8 -17.27 -6.68 9.51
C ARG A 8 -18.18 -5.71 10.24
N ASP A 9 -17.79 -4.44 10.27
CA ASP A 9 -18.48 -3.34 10.95
C ASP A 9 -19.34 -2.49 9.99
N ARG A 10 -19.71 -3.05 8.83
CA ARG A 10 -20.45 -2.35 7.76
C ARG A 10 -21.74 -3.03 7.32
N PHE A 11 -22.08 -4.18 7.91
CA PHE A 11 -23.36 -4.84 7.68
C PHE A 11 -24.39 -4.38 8.71
N GLU A 12 -25.67 -4.52 8.38
CA GLU A 12 -26.78 -4.23 9.30
C GLU A 12 -26.75 -5.12 10.56
N TYR A 13 -26.12 -6.30 10.45
CA TYR A 13 -25.83 -7.17 11.57
C TYR A 13 -24.33 -7.15 11.88
N PRO A 14 -23.93 -7.12 13.17
CA PRO A 14 -22.53 -7.09 13.54
C PRO A 14 -21.86 -8.43 13.22
N VAL A 15 -20.80 -8.42 12.42
CA VAL A 15 -19.91 -9.59 12.31
C VAL A 15 -18.88 -9.52 13.44
N PRO A 16 -18.73 -10.57 14.26
CA PRO A 16 -17.77 -10.56 15.36
C PRO A 16 -16.34 -10.30 14.88
N ALA A 17 -15.57 -9.55 15.67
CA ALA A 17 -14.13 -9.35 15.41
C ALA A 17 -13.36 -10.68 15.38
N THR A 18 -13.84 -11.69 16.10
CA THR A 18 -13.29 -13.05 16.14
C THR A 18 -13.71 -13.94 14.96
N TYR A 19 -14.49 -13.44 14.01
CA TYR A 19 -14.90 -14.20 12.83
C TYR A 19 -13.69 -14.66 12.00
N PHE A 20 -13.44 -15.96 12.04
CA PHE A 20 -12.35 -16.65 11.33
C PHE A 20 -12.76 -16.99 9.89
N GLY A 21 -13.01 -15.96 9.08
CA GLY A 21 -13.35 -16.10 7.68
C GLY A 21 -13.12 -14.82 6.89
N ASN A 22 -13.41 -14.88 5.59
CA ASN A 22 -13.29 -13.70 4.72
C ASN A 22 -14.52 -12.80 4.89
N CYS A 23 -14.30 -11.62 5.43
CA CYS A 23 -15.28 -10.55 5.50
C CYS A 23 -14.70 -9.32 4.78
N LEU A 24 -14.53 -9.47 3.46
CA LEU A 24 -13.84 -8.49 2.63
C LEU A 24 -14.70 -8.07 1.45
N THR A 25 -14.68 -6.78 1.16
CA THR A 25 -15.17 -6.23 -0.10
C THR A 25 -14.04 -5.82 -1.03
N LYS A 26 -14.31 -5.84 -2.34
CA LYS A 26 -13.36 -5.50 -3.39
C LYS A 26 -13.63 -4.09 -3.90
N CYS A 27 -12.72 -3.18 -3.61
CA CYS A 27 -12.80 -1.79 -4.04
C CYS A 27 -12.00 -1.58 -5.33
N TYR A 28 -12.57 -0.82 -6.27
CA TYR A 28 -11.97 -0.55 -7.57
C TYR A 28 -11.98 0.95 -7.86
N ALA A 29 -10.79 1.54 -8.02
CA ALA A 29 -10.62 2.88 -8.57
C ALA A 29 -10.10 2.75 -10.02
N VAL A 30 -10.95 3.14 -10.99
CA VAL A 30 -10.70 2.98 -12.42
C VAL A 30 -10.61 4.34 -13.09
N LEU A 31 -9.52 4.58 -13.82
CA LEU A 31 -9.29 5.79 -14.62
C LEU A 31 -8.65 5.40 -15.95
N LYS A 32 -8.86 6.21 -16.99
CA LYS A 32 -8.14 6.01 -18.26
C LYS A 32 -6.67 6.37 -18.05
N ARG A 33 -5.76 5.64 -18.71
CA ARG A 33 -4.31 5.91 -18.64
C ARG A 33 -3.97 7.38 -18.94
N LYS A 34 -4.64 7.97 -19.94
CA LYS A 34 -4.44 9.38 -20.33
C LYS A 34 -4.88 10.38 -19.25
N GLU A 35 -5.89 10.04 -18.46
CA GLU A 35 -6.39 10.90 -17.37
C GLU A 35 -5.43 10.85 -16.18
N LEU A 36 -4.91 9.65 -15.88
CA LEU A 36 -3.93 9.46 -14.80
C LEU A 36 -2.59 10.12 -15.10
N LYS A 37 -2.14 10.09 -16.36
CA LYS A 37 -0.89 10.73 -16.80
C LYS A 37 -1.02 12.22 -17.13
N GLY A 38 -2.26 12.70 -17.32
CA GLY A 38 -2.52 14.09 -17.68
C GLY A 38 -2.50 15.02 -16.46
N GLU A 39 -2.76 16.30 -16.73
CA GLU A 39 -2.84 17.33 -15.69
C GLU A 39 -3.90 17.00 -14.63
N GLY A 40 -3.52 17.22 -13.35
CA GLY A 40 -4.33 16.86 -12.19
C GLY A 40 -4.57 15.35 -12.04
N GLY A 41 -3.79 14.50 -12.70
CA GLY A 41 -3.94 13.04 -12.65
C GLY A 41 -3.91 12.45 -11.24
N PHE A 42 -3.05 12.99 -10.36
CA PHE A 42 -3.00 12.61 -8.94
C PHE A 42 -4.32 12.91 -8.22
N LEU A 43 -4.84 14.14 -8.33
CA LEU A 43 -6.12 14.53 -7.71
C LEU A 43 -7.29 13.70 -8.25
N LYS A 44 -7.30 13.37 -9.55
CA LYS A 44 -8.29 12.46 -10.14
C LYS A 44 -8.19 11.06 -9.54
N ALA A 45 -6.97 10.55 -9.31
CA ALA A 45 -6.75 9.27 -8.66
C ALA A 45 -7.25 9.27 -7.20
N VAL A 46 -6.91 10.30 -6.43
CA VAL A 46 -7.40 10.48 -5.04
C VAL A 46 -8.93 10.50 -5.01
N LYS A 47 -9.57 11.29 -5.89
CA LYS A 47 -11.04 11.35 -6.00
C LYS A 47 -11.65 9.99 -6.36
N ALA A 48 -11.03 9.23 -7.26
CA ALA A 48 -11.50 7.90 -7.64
C ALA A 48 -11.38 6.89 -6.49
N ILE A 49 -10.30 6.96 -5.70
CA ILE A 49 -10.12 6.12 -4.50
C ILE A 49 -11.13 6.52 -3.42
N ALA A 50 -11.29 7.81 -3.14
CA ALA A 50 -12.25 8.31 -2.14
C ALA A 50 -13.69 7.90 -2.46
N ARG A 51 -14.08 7.94 -3.76
CA ARG A 51 -15.37 7.41 -4.22
C ARG A 51 -15.51 5.92 -3.93
N ALA A 52 -14.51 5.11 -4.30
CA ALA A 52 -14.53 3.67 -4.02
C ALA A 52 -14.61 3.35 -2.51
N ILE A 53 -13.98 4.15 -1.64
CA ILE A 53 -14.11 4.03 -0.18
C ILE A 53 -15.53 4.40 0.27
N THR A 54 -16.10 5.48 -0.28
CA THR A 54 -17.45 5.95 0.07
C THR A 54 -18.49 4.92 -0.32
N ASP A 55 -18.45 4.44 -1.56
CA ASP A 55 -19.37 3.42 -2.09
C ASP A 55 -19.32 2.14 -1.25
N MET A 56 -18.12 1.74 -0.84
CA MET A 56 -17.91 0.59 0.04
C MET A 56 -18.54 0.80 1.43
N LYS A 57 -18.41 2.00 2.01
CA LYS A 57 -18.99 2.30 3.33
C LYS A 57 -20.51 2.31 3.30
N THR A 58 -21.11 2.72 2.19
CA THR A 58 -22.57 2.80 2.04
C THR A 58 -23.19 1.46 1.68
N GLU A 59 -22.60 0.72 0.73
CA GLU A 59 -23.13 -0.55 0.24
C GLU A 59 -21.96 -1.53 -0.03
N PRO A 60 -21.42 -2.20 1.01
CA PRO A 60 -20.18 -2.97 0.91
C PRO A 60 -20.18 -4.05 -0.17
N LEU A 61 -21.32 -4.67 -0.45
CA LEU A 61 -21.43 -5.78 -1.42
C LEU A 61 -22.12 -5.38 -2.73
N LYS A 62 -22.27 -4.07 -3.00
CA LYS A 62 -22.88 -3.61 -4.24
C LYS A 62 -22.13 -4.14 -5.46
N GLY A 63 -22.86 -4.83 -6.34
CA GLY A 63 -22.28 -5.38 -7.57
C GLY A 63 -21.37 -6.60 -7.36
N ALA A 64 -21.43 -7.26 -6.20
CA ALA A 64 -20.58 -8.42 -5.89
C ALA A 64 -20.77 -9.58 -6.87
N GLU A 65 -21.98 -9.77 -7.39
CA GLU A 65 -22.33 -10.73 -8.43
C GLU A 65 -21.51 -10.53 -9.71
N ASN A 66 -21.07 -9.30 -9.98
CA ASN A 66 -20.33 -8.92 -11.18
C ASN A 66 -18.80 -8.89 -10.99
N TRP A 67 -18.29 -9.12 -9.78
CA TRP A 67 -16.85 -9.01 -9.49
C TRP A 67 -15.97 -9.92 -10.35
N ARG A 68 -16.44 -11.13 -10.68
CA ARG A 68 -15.70 -12.06 -11.55
C ARG A 68 -15.56 -11.51 -12.97
N ALA A 69 -16.67 -10.99 -13.53
CA ALA A 69 -16.67 -10.39 -14.86
C ALA A 69 -15.80 -9.12 -14.89
N LEU A 70 -15.91 -8.28 -13.87
CA LEU A 70 -15.08 -7.07 -13.72
C LEU A 70 -13.60 -7.42 -13.62
N LEU A 71 -13.23 -8.41 -12.80
CA LEU A 71 -11.84 -8.87 -12.68
C LEU A 71 -11.30 -9.37 -14.02
N ARG A 72 -12.08 -10.21 -14.74
CA ARG A 72 -11.68 -10.69 -16.07
C ARG A 72 -11.44 -9.53 -17.04
N LYS A 73 -12.36 -8.56 -17.08
CA LYS A 73 -12.26 -7.37 -17.92
C LYS A 73 -11.00 -6.55 -17.59
N ILE A 74 -10.75 -6.33 -16.30
CA ILE A 74 -9.59 -5.57 -15.82
C ILE A 74 -8.27 -6.29 -16.12
N SER A 75 -8.22 -7.61 -15.95
CA SER A 75 -7.03 -8.43 -16.22
C SER A 75 -6.67 -8.48 -17.71
N VAL A 76 -7.67 -8.43 -18.60
CA VAL A 76 -7.47 -8.46 -20.06
C VAL A 76 -7.15 -7.07 -20.63
N LEU A 77 -7.80 -6.01 -20.14
CA LEU A 77 -7.72 -4.68 -20.76
C LEU A 77 -6.75 -3.70 -20.07
N GLY A 78 -6.31 -3.99 -18.84
CA GLY A 78 -5.75 -2.99 -17.95
C GLY A 78 -4.38 -3.32 -17.33
N ASN A 79 -3.58 -2.29 -17.13
CA ASN A 79 -2.53 -2.32 -16.10
C ASN A 79 -3.21 -2.14 -14.74
N THR A 80 -3.09 -3.15 -13.89
CA THR A 80 -3.71 -3.15 -12.56
C THR A 80 -2.66 -3.28 -11.49
N VAL A 81 -2.83 -2.53 -10.41
CA VAL A 81 -2.11 -2.70 -9.15
C VAL A 81 -3.12 -3.15 -8.10
N LEU A 82 -2.81 -4.24 -7.41
CA LEU A 82 -3.51 -4.68 -6.21
C LEU A 82 -2.75 -4.21 -4.98
N VAL A 83 -3.44 -3.53 -4.07
CA VAL A 83 -2.93 -3.28 -2.73
C VAL A 83 -3.24 -4.47 -1.84
N THR A 84 -2.23 -4.94 -1.13
CA THR A 84 -2.29 -5.99 -0.10
C THR A 84 -1.82 -5.42 1.23
N GLY A 85 -2.25 -6.01 2.35
CA GLY A 85 -1.91 -5.49 3.66
C GLY A 85 -2.75 -4.28 4.07
N SER A 86 -2.59 -3.87 5.31
CA SER A 86 -3.28 -2.75 5.93
C SER A 86 -2.41 -2.23 7.07
N PRO A 87 -2.25 -0.90 7.24
CA PRO A 87 -1.59 -0.33 8.42
C PRO A 87 -2.27 -0.73 9.75
N ASN A 88 -3.52 -1.19 9.71
CA ASN A 88 -4.26 -1.63 10.90
C ASN A 88 -3.93 -3.06 11.33
N PHE A 89 -3.03 -3.78 10.65
CA PHE A 89 -2.68 -5.15 11.01
C PHE A 89 -1.64 -5.24 12.13
N THR A 90 -0.95 -4.12 12.44
CA THR A 90 -0.03 -4.01 13.58
C THR A 90 0.96 -5.18 13.65
N VAL A 91 1.49 -5.60 12.50
CA VAL A 91 2.42 -6.73 12.38
C VAL A 91 3.72 -6.47 13.16
N TYR A 92 4.13 -5.20 13.29
CA TYR A 92 5.27 -4.80 14.11
C TYR A 92 5.03 -4.92 15.63
N GLU A 93 3.78 -5.08 16.07
CA GLU A 93 3.43 -5.32 17.49
C GLU A 93 3.53 -6.80 17.89
N THR A 94 3.81 -7.69 16.93
CA THR A 94 3.95 -9.13 17.20
C THR A 94 5.21 -9.39 18.02
N ASP A 95 5.10 -10.03 19.19
CA ASP A 95 6.26 -10.47 19.96
C ASP A 95 6.09 -11.94 20.39
N PHE A 96 7.03 -12.77 19.97
CA PHE A 96 7.06 -14.20 20.31
C PHE A 96 7.95 -14.51 21.54
N GLY A 97 8.43 -13.48 22.25
CA GLY A 97 9.37 -13.58 23.36
C GLY A 97 10.82 -13.21 22.98
N PHE A 98 11.04 -12.72 21.77
CA PHE A 98 12.36 -12.33 21.25
C PHE A 98 12.45 -10.82 20.95
N GLY A 99 11.41 -10.06 21.31
CA GLY A 99 11.24 -8.67 20.93
C GLY A 99 10.48 -8.52 19.62
N LYS A 100 10.06 -7.28 19.35
CA LYS A 100 9.31 -6.90 18.14
C LYS A 100 10.14 -7.05 16.87
N PRO A 101 9.51 -7.35 15.71
CA PRO A 101 10.18 -7.39 14.42
C PRO A 101 10.93 -6.09 14.13
N THR A 102 12.19 -6.20 13.74
CA THR A 102 12.93 -5.06 13.21
C THR A 102 12.53 -4.77 11.77
N LYS A 103 12.10 -5.79 11.01
CA LYS A 103 11.68 -5.69 9.61
C LYS A 103 10.54 -6.63 9.29
N VAL A 104 9.55 -6.15 8.54
CA VAL A 104 8.49 -6.98 7.96
C VAL A 104 8.49 -6.83 6.44
N GLU A 105 8.58 -7.95 5.71
CA GLU A 105 8.47 -7.96 4.25
C GLU A 105 7.23 -8.76 3.81
N MET A 106 6.34 -8.10 3.10
CA MET A 106 5.16 -8.74 2.54
C MET A 106 5.49 -9.35 1.18
N VAL A 107 5.50 -10.69 1.11
CA VAL A 107 5.73 -11.42 -0.14
C VAL A 107 4.44 -11.50 -0.93
N HIS A 108 4.44 -10.97 -2.15
CA HIS A 108 3.29 -10.98 -3.05
C HIS A 108 3.70 -11.11 -4.51
N SER A 109 2.76 -11.51 -5.37
CA SER A 109 3.02 -11.61 -6.82
C SER A 109 3.42 -10.27 -7.44
N PRO A 110 4.09 -10.28 -8.61
CA PRO A 110 4.27 -9.07 -9.40
C PRO A 110 2.92 -8.41 -9.69
N LYS A 111 2.88 -7.07 -9.80
CA LYS A 111 1.64 -6.24 -9.92
C LYS A 111 0.84 -6.07 -8.62
N CYS A 112 1.36 -6.55 -7.49
CA CYS A 112 0.88 -6.18 -6.17
C CYS A 112 1.79 -5.12 -5.55
N MET A 113 1.21 -4.38 -4.60
CA MET A 113 1.86 -3.41 -3.73
C MET A 113 1.37 -3.72 -2.31
N SER A 114 2.25 -3.66 -1.33
CA SER A 114 1.89 -3.84 0.08
C SER A 114 1.86 -2.52 0.82
N LEU A 115 0.92 -2.39 1.75
CA LEU A 115 0.87 -1.36 2.77
C LEU A 115 1.05 -2.02 4.13
N VAL A 116 1.97 -1.49 4.92
CA VAL A 116 2.22 -1.90 6.29
C VAL A 116 2.56 -0.67 7.12
N GLU A 117 2.15 -0.65 8.38
CA GLU A 117 2.60 0.38 9.30
C GLU A 117 4.12 0.36 9.46
N SER A 118 4.71 1.49 9.86
CA SER A 118 6.10 1.50 10.24
C SER A 118 6.29 1.07 11.68
N GLY A 119 7.18 0.11 11.89
CA GLY A 119 7.82 -0.07 13.18
C GLY A 119 8.74 1.12 13.50
N VAL A 120 9.15 1.21 14.77
CA VAL A 120 10.21 2.12 15.19
C VAL A 120 11.53 1.59 14.63
N TRP A 121 12.02 2.21 13.57
CA TRP A 121 13.32 1.88 12.99
C TRP A 121 14.39 2.84 13.50
N GLY A 122 15.36 2.33 14.24
CA GLY A 122 16.66 2.99 14.35
C GLY A 122 17.50 2.65 13.12
N CYS A 123 17.99 3.64 12.37
CA CYS A 123 19.01 3.41 11.35
C CYS A 123 20.31 2.94 12.00
N TRP A 124 20.64 1.65 11.92
CA TRP A 124 22.00 1.19 12.18
C TRP A 124 22.92 1.67 11.06
N GLY A 125 23.85 2.57 11.37
CA GLY A 125 24.95 2.96 10.48
C GLY A 125 24.80 4.29 9.71
N CYS A 126 23.81 5.13 10.01
CA CYS A 126 23.74 6.49 9.48
C CYS A 126 24.31 7.52 10.47
N GLY A 127 25.62 7.43 10.74
CA GLY A 127 26.35 8.44 11.51
C GLY A 127 27.80 8.03 11.72
N GLU A 128 28.74 8.82 11.20
CA GLU A 128 30.07 8.89 11.79
C GLU A 128 29.91 9.57 13.15
N GLY A 129 30.02 8.80 14.24
CA GLY A 129 30.01 9.31 15.60
C GLY A 129 28.61 9.64 16.16
N GLY A 130 28.06 8.74 16.95
CA GLY A 130 26.91 9.01 17.83
C GLY A 130 25.69 8.13 17.54
N ALA A 131 25.28 7.35 18.54
CA ALA A 131 24.05 6.57 18.55
C ALA A 131 22.82 7.50 18.55
N GLY A 132 22.43 8.00 17.37
CA GLY A 132 21.20 8.76 17.17
C GLY A 132 20.08 7.84 16.70
N TYR A 133 19.20 7.42 17.60
CA TYR A 133 17.91 6.84 17.24
C TYR A 133 17.07 7.93 16.58
N ARG A 134 16.73 7.78 15.30
CA ARG A 134 15.71 8.61 14.68
C ARG A 134 14.41 7.81 14.68
N GLU A 135 13.56 8.08 15.65
CA GLU A 135 12.20 7.56 15.64
C GLU A 135 11.51 8.05 14.36
N TYR A 136 11.05 7.11 13.53
CA TYR A 136 10.01 7.44 12.56
C TYR A 136 8.78 7.76 13.39
N GLY A 137 8.29 9.00 13.30
CA GLY A 137 7.12 9.43 14.07
C GLY A 137 5.93 8.50 13.84
N GLU A 138 5.02 8.44 14.82
CA GLU A 138 3.73 7.78 14.64
C GLU A 138 3.07 8.24 13.33
N GLY A 139 2.56 7.28 12.54
CA GLY A 139 1.85 7.57 11.28
C GLY A 139 2.64 7.34 9.98
N VAL A 140 3.91 6.94 10.03
CA VAL A 140 4.65 6.54 8.82
C VAL A 140 4.14 5.22 8.26
N ILE A 141 3.90 5.18 6.94
CA ILE A 141 3.44 3.98 6.23
C ILE A 141 4.54 3.47 5.30
N ASN A 142 4.81 2.17 5.37
CA ASN A 142 5.73 1.49 4.49
C ASN A 142 4.99 0.89 3.28
N LEU A 143 5.47 1.25 2.11
CA LEU A 143 5.05 0.69 0.83
C LEU A 143 6.07 -0.34 0.34
N GLY A 144 5.65 -1.60 0.25
CA GLY A 144 6.42 -2.65 -0.40
C GLY A 144 6.01 -2.81 -1.86
N ILE A 145 6.97 -2.70 -2.78
CA ILE A 145 6.71 -2.82 -4.21
C ILE A 145 7.73 -3.75 -4.86
N PHE A 146 7.24 -4.71 -5.66
CA PHE A 146 8.07 -5.64 -6.41
C PHE A 146 8.05 -5.33 -7.91
N PHE A 147 9.21 -5.15 -8.51
CA PHE A 147 9.38 -4.91 -9.95
C PHE A 147 10.57 -5.67 -10.52
N PHE A 148 10.51 -5.96 -11.82
CA PHE A 148 11.69 -6.42 -12.56
C PHE A 148 12.72 -5.28 -12.64
N LYS A 149 14.00 -5.64 -12.49
CA LYS A 149 15.15 -4.73 -12.35
C LYS A 149 15.12 -3.51 -13.27
N GLY A 150 14.79 -3.67 -14.55
CA GLY A 150 14.79 -2.57 -15.53
C GLY A 150 13.70 -1.50 -15.35
N ASN A 151 12.65 -1.76 -14.55
CA ASN A 151 11.56 -0.81 -14.32
C ASN A 151 11.67 -0.06 -12.97
N LEU A 152 12.58 -0.51 -12.09
CA LEU A 152 12.76 0.04 -10.75
C LEU A 152 13.36 1.44 -10.78
N ASP A 153 14.33 1.68 -11.66
CA ASP A 153 15.02 2.97 -11.75
C ASP A 153 14.05 4.10 -12.15
N ILE A 154 13.14 3.80 -13.09
CA ILE A 154 12.09 4.74 -13.51
C ILE A 154 11.16 5.07 -12.35
N LEU A 155 10.66 4.03 -11.65
CA LEU A 155 9.74 4.22 -10.52
C LEU A 155 10.39 5.03 -9.40
N TYR A 156 11.66 4.74 -9.10
CA TYR A 156 12.45 5.46 -8.11
C TYR A 156 12.59 6.95 -8.45
N ILE A 157 12.91 7.26 -9.71
CA ILE A 157 12.99 8.65 -10.18
C ILE A 157 11.62 9.35 -10.04
N PHE A 158 10.53 8.67 -10.40
CA PHE A 158 9.19 9.23 -10.28
C PHE A 158 8.80 9.52 -8.83
N PHE A 159 9.03 8.58 -7.90
CA PHE A 159 8.74 8.82 -6.48
C PHE A 159 9.59 9.94 -5.92
N LYS A 160 10.91 9.94 -6.17
CA LYS A 160 11.76 11.05 -5.74
C LYS A 160 11.24 12.38 -6.26
N LYS A 161 11.07 12.53 -7.57
CA LYS A 161 10.64 13.81 -8.18
C LYS A 161 9.24 14.24 -7.74
N GLY A 162 8.29 13.31 -7.64
CA GLY A 162 6.90 13.63 -7.28
C GLY A 162 6.73 14.03 -5.82
N VAL A 163 7.50 13.42 -4.92
CA VAL A 163 7.51 13.74 -3.48
C VAL A 163 8.06 15.15 -3.23
N TYR A 164 9.16 15.53 -3.89
CA TYR A 164 9.70 16.90 -3.78
C TYR A 164 8.72 17.99 -4.26
N LEU A 165 7.70 17.63 -5.03
CA LEU A 165 6.71 18.57 -5.56
C LEU A 165 5.47 18.72 -4.67
N TYR A 166 5.25 17.84 -3.68
CA TYR A 166 3.96 17.80 -2.94
C TYR A 166 3.99 18.38 -1.52
N GLU A 167 5.10 18.37 -0.77
CA GLU A 167 5.19 19.16 0.48
C GLU A 167 6.59 19.27 1.10
N SER A 168 6.76 20.32 1.91
CA SER A 168 7.86 20.64 2.84
C SER A 168 8.00 19.63 4.02
N GLY A 169 7.76 18.34 3.79
CA GLY A 169 7.79 17.25 4.77
C GLY A 169 8.69 16.09 4.33
N CYS A 170 9.41 15.49 5.28
CA CYS A 170 10.43 14.48 5.01
C CYS A 170 9.82 13.11 4.68
N VAL A 171 9.75 12.76 3.40
CA VAL A 171 9.44 11.39 2.92
C VAL A 171 10.75 10.67 2.57
N PHE A 172 10.98 9.50 3.17
CA PHE A 172 12.21 8.72 2.96
C PHE A 172 11.95 7.52 2.04
N ILE A 173 12.61 7.50 0.89
CA ILE A 173 12.61 6.33 -0.01
C ILE A 173 13.87 5.51 0.27
N ILE A 174 13.72 4.37 0.96
CA ILE A 174 14.81 3.44 1.24
C ILE A 174 14.79 2.33 0.18
N CYS A 175 15.78 2.31 -0.72
CA CYS A 175 15.91 1.24 -1.71
C CYS A 175 16.99 0.25 -1.24
N GLN A 176 16.62 -0.99 -0.95
CA GLN A 176 17.57 -2.05 -0.56
C GLN A 176 17.74 -3.01 -1.73
N LYS A 177 18.96 -3.05 -2.30
CA LYS A 177 19.30 -3.86 -3.46
C LYS A 177 19.88 -5.20 -3.00
N LYS A 178 19.10 -6.28 -3.11
CA LYS A 178 19.60 -7.66 -2.96
C LYS A 178 19.21 -8.47 -4.19
N SER A 179 20.18 -8.70 -5.09
CA SER A 179 20.32 -9.80 -6.10
C SER A 179 19.08 -10.27 -6.88
N PRO A 180 19.21 -10.69 -8.16
CA PRO A 180 18.65 -10.06 -9.39
C PRO A 180 17.26 -9.37 -9.32
N MET A 181 16.51 -9.59 -8.24
CA MET A 181 15.32 -8.87 -7.82
C MET A 181 15.70 -7.59 -7.06
N ALA A 182 14.84 -6.57 -7.04
CA ALA A 182 15.07 -5.39 -6.22
C ALA A 182 13.79 -4.97 -5.49
N TRP A 183 13.97 -4.48 -4.28
CA TRP A 183 12.92 -4.09 -3.36
C TRP A 183 12.99 -2.58 -3.15
N VAL A 184 11.87 -1.89 -3.35
CA VAL A 184 11.77 -0.46 -3.00
C VAL A 184 10.87 -0.35 -1.80
N TRP A 185 11.40 0.25 -0.74
CA TRP A 185 10.61 0.76 0.37
C TRP A 185 10.38 2.25 0.14
N VAL A 186 9.12 2.66 0.22
CA VAL A 186 8.75 4.07 0.32
C VAL A 186 8.10 4.25 1.68
N SER A 187 8.74 5.01 2.56
CA SER A 187 8.17 5.46 3.82
C SER A 187 7.61 6.86 3.58
N ILE A 188 6.28 6.98 3.56
CA ILE A 188 5.54 8.25 3.38
C ILE A 188 5.13 8.77 4.74
#